data_AF-A0A2S6RCP1-F1
#
_entry.id   AF-A0A2S6RCP1-F1
#
_cell.length_a   1.000
_cell.length_b   1.000
_cell.length_c   1.000
_cell.angle_alpha   90.00
_cell.angle_beta   90.00
_cell.angle_gamma   90.00
#
_symmetry.space_group_name_H-M   'P 1'
#
loop_
_entity.id
_entity.type
_entity.pdbx_description
1 polymer ?
#
loop_
_entity_poly.entity_id
_entity_poly.type
_entity_poly.pdbx_seq_one_letter_code
_entity_poly.pdbx_strand_id
1 'polypeptide(L)' 'MLVAQQRLARDIWEETLDWMVEEQGMDELDHDERAEILDYLSTYLSEDTPR' A
#
# COMPACT_ATOMS: atom_id res chain seq x y z
N MET A 1 -7.75 -8.81 -9.54
CA MET A 1 -7.77 -7.34 -9.40
C MET A 1 -6.37 -6.93 -9.00
N LEU A 2 -5.65 -6.14 -9.80
CA LEU A 2 -4.27 -5.72 -9.50
C LEU A 2 -4.34 -4.44 -8.65
N VAL A 3 -3.96 -4.54 -7.38
CA VAL A 3 -3.98 -3.44 -6.40
C VAL A 3 -3.23 -2.21 -6.91
N ALA A 4 -2.08 -2.40 -7.59
CA ALA A 4 -1.27 -1.32 -8.17
C ALA A 4 -1.98 -0.46 -9.23
N GLN A 5 -3.09 -0.93 -9.81
CA GLN A 5 -3.87 -0.15 -10.78
C GLN A 5 -4.94 0.74 -10.12
N GLN A 6 -5.18 0.58 -8.83
CA GLN A 6 -6.07 1.46 -8.08
C GLN A 6 -5.20 2.51 -7.40
N ARG A 7 -5.43 3.78 -7.73
CA ARG A 7 -4.87 4.87 -6.94
C ARG A 7 -5.66 4.97 -5.66
N LEU A 8 -5.01 4.73 -4.53
CA LEU A 8 -5.66 4.55 -3.24
C LEU A 8 -5.14 5.62 -2.27
N ALA A 9 -6.02 6.03 -1.35
CA ALA A 9 -5.61 6.83 -0.21
C ALA A 9 -4.68 6.02 0.71
N ARG A 10 -3.90 6.70 1.56
CA ARG A 10 -2.86 6.06 2.37
C ARG A 10 -3.41 5.01 3.33
N ASP A 11 -4.57 5.27 3.91
CA ASP A 11 -5.33 4.34 4.76
C ASP A 11 -5.73 3.08 4.01
N ILE A 12 -6.19 3.19 2.77
CA ILE A 12 -6.55 2.03 1.96
C ILE A 12 -5.29 1.24 1.53
N TRP A 13 -4.16 1.91 1.28
CA TRP A 13 -2.88 1.23 1.08
C TRP A 13 -2.43 0.46 2.33
N GLU A 14 -2.68 1.02 3.51
CA GLU A 14 -2.40 0.37 4.78
C GLU A 14 -3.21 -0.92 4.96
N GLU A 15 -4.54 -0.83 4.81
CA GLU A 15 -5.44 -1.99 4.87
C GLU A 15 -5.08 -3.07 3.84
N THR A 16 -4.63 -2.64 2.67
CA THR A 16 -4.20 -3.56 1.61
C THR A 16 -2.96 -4.35 2.01
N LEU A 17 -1.96 -3.70 2.60
CA LEU A 17 -0.74 -4.38 3.06
C LEU A 17 -1.06 -5.35 4.19
N ASP A 18 -1.95 -4.97 5.10
CA ASP A 18 -2.39 -5.85 6.19
C ASP A 18 -3.12 -7.08 5.64
N TRP A 19 -4.02 -6.89 4.67
CA TRP A 19 -4.71 -8.00 3.99
C TRP A 19 -3.74 -8.96 3.27
N MET A 20 -2.65 -8.44 2.69
CA MET A 20 -1.63 -9.29 2.05
C MET A 20 -0.92 -10.21 3.07
N VAL A 21 -0.67 -9.73 4.28
CA VAL A 21 -0.07 -10.54 5.35
C VAL A 21 -1.09 -11.52 5.90
N GLU A 22 -2.27 -11.03 6.30
CA GLU A 22 -3.27 -11.82 7.02
C GLU A 22 -3.95 -12.89 6.16
N GLU A 23 -4.36 -12.54 4.95
CA GLU A 23 -5.22 -13.38 4.11
C GLU A 23 -4.47 -14.08 2.96
N GLN A 24 -3.35 -13.50 2.51
CA GLN A 24 -2.51 -14.11 1.48
C GLN A 24 -1.25 -14.78 2.04
N GLY A 25 -0.97 -14.64 3.33
CA GLY A 25 0.18 -15.29 3.98
C GLY A 25 1.52 -14.76 3.48
N MET A 26 1.58 -13.50 3.06
CA MET A 26 2.85 -12.84 2.75
C MET A 26 3.61 -12.54 4.05
N ASP A 27 4.94 -12.50 3.94
CA ASP A 27 5.77 -12.11 5.07
C ASP A 27 5.47 -10.68 5.50
N GLU A 28 5.43 -10.46 6.82
CA GLU A 28 5.28 -9.13 7.40
C GLU A 28 6.54 -8.30 7.11
N LEU A 29 6.32 -7.05 6.70
CA LEU A 29 7.37 -6.08 6.46
C LEU A 29 7.87 -5.52 7.79
N ASP A 30 9.16 -5.20 7.88
CA ASP A 30 9.67 -4.43 9.02
C ASP A 30 8.96 -3.06 9.10
N HIS A 31 8.85 -2.50 10.30
CA HIS A 31 8.15 -1.23 10.52
C HIS A 31 8.71 -0.09 9.66
N ASP A 32 10.04 0.02 9.55
CA ASP A 32 10.69 1.09 8.78
C ASP A 32 10.45 0.90 7.28
N GLU A 33 10.52 -0.35 6.80
CA GLU A 33 10.28 -0.70 5.40
C GLU A 33 8.81 -0.47 5.01
N ARG A 34 7.88 -0.86 5.88
CA ARG A 34 6.44 -0.60 5.70
C ARG A 34 6.15 0.90 5.61
N ALA A 35 6.79 1.71 6.46
CA ALA A 35 6.62 3.15 6.44
C ALA A 35 7.13 3.76 5.12
N GLU A 36 8.31 3.35 4.64
CA GLU A 36 8.88 3.83 3.38
C GLU A 36 8.00 3.46 2.17
N ILE A 37 7.49 2.23 2.14
CA ILE A 37 6.57 1.76 1.10
C ILE A 37 5.27 2.58 1.11
N LEU A 38 4.66 2.79 2.27
CA LEU A 38 3.43 3.59 2.38
C LEU A 38 3.66 5.05 1.95
N ASP A 39 4.81 5.63 2.28
CA ASP A 39 5.16 6.98 1.85
C ASP A 39 5.30 7.05 0.31
N TYR A 40 5.97 6.06 -0.29
CA TYR A 40 6.08 5.96 -1.74
C TYR A 40 4.71 5.82 -2.42
N LEU A 41 3.90 4.86 -1.97
CA LEU A 41 2.57 4.57 -2.54
C LEU A 41 1.63 5.77 -2.41
N SER A 42 1.59 6.43 -1.26
CA SER A 42 0.75 7.61 -1.04
C SER A 42 1.27 8.86 -1.77
N THR A 43 2.57 8.96 -2.04
CA THR A 43 3.14 10.10 -2.78
C THR A 43 2.91 9.98 -4.29
N TYR A 44 3.09 8.79 -4.86
CA TYR A 44 3.13 8.60 -6.31
C TYR A 44 1.94 7.83 -6.89
N LEU A 45 1.18 7.12 -6.05
CA LEU A 45 0.04 6.30 -6.43
C LEU A 45 -1.22 6.63 -5.62
N SER A 46 -1.33 7.87 -5.12
CA SER A 46 -2.56 8.39 -4.51
C SER A 46 -3.58 8.87 -5.52
N GLU A 47 -4.83 8.99 -5.08
CA GLU A 47 -5.96 9.52 -5.86
C GLU A 47 -5.70 10.94 -6.42
N ASP A 48 -4.92 11.74 -5.69
CA ASP A 48 -4.59 13.12 -6.03
C ASP A 48 -3.44 13.26 -7.04
N THR A 49 -2.72 12.18 -7.35
CA THR A 49 -1.60 12.25 -8.31
C THR A 49 -2.16 12.49 -9.72
N PRO A 50 -1.69 13.47 -10.52
CA PRO A 50 -2.14 13.67 -11.90
C PRO A 50 -1.91 12.43 -12.79
N ARG A 51 -2.79 12.16 -13.77
CA ARG A 51 -2.63 11.04 -14.73
C ARG A 51 -1.60 11.34 -15.81
#